data_AF-A0A2R4WT68-F1
#
_entry.id   AF-A0A2R4WT68-F1
#
_cell.length_a   1.000
_cell.length_b   1.000
_cell.length_c   1.000
_cell.angle_alpha   90.00
_cell.angle_beta   90.00
_cell.angle_gamma   90.00
#
_symmetry.space_group_name_H-M   'P 1'
#
loop_
_entity.id
_entity.type
_entity.pdbx_description
1 polymer ?
#
loop_
_entity_poly.entity_id
_entity_poly.type
_entity_poly.pdbx_seq_one_letter_code
_entity_poly.pdbx_strand_id
1 'polypeptide(L)'
;MDRQKVRTEADVQADIRQFLLTAPLSLSEGDIENIVLESPLGDRRRIDIELGSAVIEVKRDLRSGKTKDEAINQLAGYVETRTNQTGRRYVGILSDGAEWLCFNLSAGKLHQVSDITIRNAEDDLPRLLAWVEGVLATAQNISPTANEIAARLGAGSSSHALDRATLLILYNENKNLPSIKMKRGLWTRLLTSTLGTQFDDTDELFVEHTLLVNSAEIIAHAVIGIDVKQIDPARLLAGETFIDSGIYGVVEQDFFDWVIELNRGQEFARSLARRLARFDWGSVNQDVLKVLYESIIGTETRKRLGEYYTPDWLAEAVVEEAVQQPLQERVLDPACGSGTFLFHAIKKYISTAVRHDVPVPQIIQGITKSIFGMDLHPVAVTFARVTYILAIGRDFLTHPERGTIHIPVYLGDSVQWEEQATDLWSADNLVVQVEDNRELFTAELRFPEILLSNAYVFDQLVQSMADMASNRQPGSKVPSMSPVFRRLGIQQASHQTVEHTFRIMCSLHDQGRDHIWGYYVRNLARPMWLTRLANRVDVLGPVVA
;
A
#
# COMPACT_ATOMS: atom_id res chain seq x y z
N MET A 1 -32.58 2.14 -20.58
CA MET A 1 -33.51 1.71 -19.51
C MET A 1 -34.80 1.08 -20.02
N ASP A 2 -35.67 1.79 -20.77
CA ASP A 2 -36.96 1.21 -21.18
C ASP A 2 -36.80 0.19 -22.33
N ARG A 3 -36.90 -1.09 -21.95
CA ARG A 3 -36.80 -2.30 -22.78
C ARG A 3 -38.11 -2.65 -23.54
N GLN A 4 -39.19 -1.89 -23.33
CA GLN A 4 -40.51 -2.11 -23.96
C GLN A 4 -40.72 -1.26 -25.22
N LYS A 5 -40.02 -0.13 -25.35
CA LYS A 5 -39.96 0.63 -26.60
C LYS A 5 -39.21 -0.16 -27.68
N VAL A 6 -39.69 -0.08 -28.92
CA VAL A 6 -38.99 -0.59 -30.11
C VAL A 6 -37.72 0.25 -30.31
N ARG A 7 -36.61 -0.17 -29.72
CA ARG A 7 -35.27 0.40 -29.92
C ARG A 7 -34.40 -0.61 -30.65
N THR A 8 -33.59 -0.13 -31.58
CA THR A 8 -32.52 -0.91 -32.20
C THR A 8 -31.28 -0.91 -31.29
N GLU A 9 -30.34 -1.83 -31.53
CA GLU A 9 -29.05 -1.84 -30.83
C GLU A 9 -28.27 -0.54 -31.04
N ALA A 10 -28.33 0.01 -32.26
CA ALA A 10 -27.73 1.30 -32.62
C ALA A 10 -28.33 2.47 -31.83
N ASP A 11 -29.64 2.45 -31.54
CA ASP A 11 -30.27 3.49 -30.70
C ASP A 11 -29.73 3.43 -29.27
N VAL A 12 -29.57 2.22 -28.71
CA VAL A 12 -29.00 2.04 -27.36
C VAL A 12 -27.55 2.48 -27.30
N GLN A 13 -26.76 2.15 -28.33
CA GLN A 13 -25.36 2.57 -28.44
C GLN A 13 -25.24 4.10 -28.52
N ALA A 14 -26.09 4.75 -29.32
CA ALA A 14 -26.14 6.20 -29.43
C ALA A 14 -26.52 6.87 -28.09
N ASP A 15 -27.51 6.33 -27.39
CA ASP A 15 -27.94 6.80 -26.06
C ASP A 15 -26.79 6.68 -25.03
N ILE A 16 -26.11 5.52 -24.98
CA ILE A 16 -24.98 5.29 -24.06
C ILE A 16 -23.83 6.25 -24.37
N ARG A 17 -23.49 6.43 -25.64
CA ARG A 17 -22.47 7.39 -26.05
C ARG A 17 -22.83 8.81 -25.64
N GLN A 18 -24.07 9.23 -25.90
CA GLN A 18 -24.52 10.57 -25.53
C GLN A 18 -24.45 10.77 -24.02
N PHE A 19 -24.82 9.74 -23.24
CA PHE A 19 -24.64 9.74 -21.79
C PHE A 19 -23.16 9.92 -21.42
N LEU A 20 -22.24 9.13 -21.97
CA LEU A 20 -20.81 9.25 -21.68
C LEU A 20 -20.24 10.64 -22.02
N LEU A 21 -20.71 11.27 -23.11
CA LEU A 21 -20.27 12.60 -23.54
C LEU A 21 -20.84 13.75 -22.71
N THR A 22 -22.05 13.59 -22.16
CA THR A 22 -22.78 14.67 -21.48
C THR A 22 -22.80 14.52 -19.96
N ALA A 23 -22.55 13.31 -19.46
CA ALA A 23 -22.44 13.04 -18.06
C ALA A 23 -21.31 13.90 -17.45
N PRO A 24 -21.47 14.36 -16.20
CA PRO A 24 -20.42 15.05 -15.46
C PRO A 24 -19.30 14.07 -15.03
N LEU A 25 -18.77 13.29 -15.97
CA LEU A 25 -17.61 12.41 -15.80
C LEU A 25 -16.29 13.19 -15.78
N SER A 26 -16.36 14.54 -15.72
CA SER A 26 -15.22 15.44 -15.73
C SER A 26 -14.19 15.09 -16.81
N LEU A 27 -14.68 14.68 -17.99
CA LEU A 27 -13.86 14.37 -19.15
C LEU A 27 -13.10 15.63 -19.58
N SER A 28 -11.78 15.54 -19.69
CA SER A 28 -10.99 16.62 -20.31
C SER A 28 -11.30 16.69 -21.82
N GLU A 29 -11.00 17.82 -22.48
CA GLU A 29 -11.19 17.93 -23.94
C GLU A 29 -10.52 16.78 -24.71
N GLY A 30 -9.37 16.28 -24.23
CA GLY A 30 -8.70 15.11 -24.79
C GLY A 30 -9.41 13.78 -24.52
N ASP A 31 -10.12 13.61 -23.39
CA ASP A 31 -10.90 12.39 -23.11
C ASP A 31 -12.17 12.30 -23.96
N ILE A 32 -12.75 13.45 -24.29
CA ILE A 32 -13.89 13.56 -25.22
C ILE A 32 -13.46 13.18 -26.64
N GLU A 33 -12.25 13.61 -27.07
CA GLU A 33 -11.65 13.20 -28.35
C GLU A 33 -11.27 11.71 -28.41
N ASN A 34 -11.08 11.05 -27.25
CA ASN A 34 -10.73 9.64 -27.14
C ASN A 34 -11.93 8.68 -27.17
N ILE A 35 -13.18 9.16 -27.23
CA ILE A 35 -14.36 8.29 -27.41
C ILE A 35 -14.49 7.91 -28.89
N VAL A 36 -14.04 6.71 -29.23
CA VAL A 36 -14.07 6.19 -30.60
C VAL A 36 -15.25 5.23 -30.75
N LEU A 37 -16.15 5.54 -31.69
CA LEU A 37 -17.19 4.61 -32.11
C LEU A 37 -16.68 3.67 -33.17
N GLU A 38 -17.23 2.44 -33.16
CA GLU A 38 -16.97 1.45 -34.21
C GLU A 38 -15.47 1.24 -34.44
N SER A 39 -14.71 1.24 -33.35
CA SER A 39 -13.25 1.25 -33.41
C SER A 39 -12.75 -0.03 -34.10
N PRO A 40 -11.97 0.09 -35.19
CA PRO A 40 -11.54 -1.07 -35.95
C PRO A 40 -10.51 -1.89 -35.15
N LEU A 41 -10.74 -3.20 -35.09
CA LEU A 41 -9.83 -4.16 -34.44
C LEU A 41 -9.00 -4.98 -35.44
N GLY A 42 -9.34 -4.92 -36.73
CA GLY A 42 -8.89 -5.89 -37.74
C GLY A 42 -9.92 -6.99 -37.99
N ASP A 43 -9.78 -7.76 -39.07
CA ASP A 43 -10.67 -8.89 -39.45
C ASP A 43 -12.18 -8.59 -39.43
N ARG A 44 -12.59 -7.42 -39.95
CA ARG A 44 -14.01 -6.98 -40.05
C ARG A 44 -14.76 -6.89 -38.71
N ARG A 45 -14.09 -6.94 -37.56
CA ARG A 45 -14.68 -6.75 -36.23
C ARG A 45 -14.52 -5.30 -35.77
N ARG A 46 -15.54 -4.77 -35.10
CA ARG A 46 -15.62 -3.38 -34.61
C ARG A 46 -16.06 -3.38 -33.14
N ILE A 47 -15.45 -2.52 -32.34
CA ILE A 47 -15.88 -2.25 -30.96
C ILE A 47 -16.99 -1.21 -31.00
N ASP A 48 -18.09 -1.42 -30.30
CA ASP A 48 -19.21 -0.46 -30.31
C ASP A 48 -18.79 0.91 -29.76
N ILE A 49 -18.19 0.94 -28.57
CA ILE A 49 -17.66 2.16 -27.96
C ILE A 49 -16.31 1.83 -27.30
N GLU A 50 -15.27 2.58 -27.65
CA GLU A 50 -13.96 2.55 -27.00
C GLU A 50 -13.71 3.88 -26.31
N LEU A 51 -13.35 3.85 -25.03
CA LEU A 51 -13.05 5.05 -24.23
C LEU A 51 -11.89 4.76 -23.28
N GLY A 52 -10.75 5.42 -23.51
CA GLY A 52 -9.54 5.20 -22.72
C GLY A 52 -9.10 3.73 -22.78
N SER A 53 -9.04 3.06 -21.61
CA SER A 53 -8.77 1.62 -21.51
C SER A 53 -10.04 0.78 -21.30
N ALA A 54 -11.20 1.24 -21.74
CA ALA A 54 -12.46 0.51 -21.65
C ALA A 54 -13.02 0.21 -23.04
N VAL A 55 -13.43 -1.04 -23.23
CA VAL A 55 -14.23 -1.50 -24.38
C VAL A 55 -15.65 -1.72 -23.89
N ILE A 56 -16.62 -1.08 -24.54
CA ILE A 56 -18.04 -1.28 -24.23
C ILE A 56 -18.70 -1.97 -25.41
N GLU A 57 -19.29 -3.14 -25.14
CA GLU A 57 -20.19 -3.86 -26.03
C GLU A 57 -21.63 -3.52 -25.65
N VAL A 58 -22.44 -3.18 -26.64
CA VAL A 58 -23.83 -2.78 -26.45
C VAL A 58 -24.74 -3.82 -27.09
N LYS A 59 -25.72 -4.30 -26.33
CA LYS A 59 -26.76 -5.19 -26.85
C LYS A 59 -28.13 -4.57 -26.68
N ARG A 60 -29.06 -4.94 -27.56
CA ARG A 60 -30.46 -4.48 -27.44
C ARG A 60 -31.14 -4.92 -26.14
N ASP A 61 -30.89 -6.15 -25.70
CA ASP A 61 -31.52 -6.75 -24.51
C ASP A 61 -30.66 -7.87 -23.93
N LEU A 62 -30.23 -7.70 -22.68
CA LEU A 62 -29.37 -8.67 -21.98
C LEU A 62 -30.14 -9.74 -21.20
N ARG A 63 -31.48 -9.73 -21.20
CA ARG A 63 -32.30 -10.74 -20.49
C ARG A 63 -32.20 -12.14 -21.13
N SER A 64 -31.80 -12.21 -22.39
CA SER A 64 -31.56 -13.48 -23.10
C SER A 64 -30.18 -14.03 -22.74
N GLY A 65 -30.15 -15.14 -22.00
CA GLY A 65 -28.88 -15.78 -21.58
C GLY A 65 -27.94 -16.10 -22.74
N LYS A 66 -28.47 -16.64 -23.85
CA LYS A 66 -27.67 -16.94 -25.04
C LYS A 66 -27.03 -15.68 -25.65
N THR A 67 -27.79 -14.59 -25.75
CA THR A 67 -27.30 -13.31 -26.28
C THR A 67 -26.22 -12.73 -25.38
N LYS A 68 -26.40 -12.84 -24.06
CA LYS A 68 -25.42 -12.41 -23.07
C LYS A 68 -24.12 -13.22 -23.18
N ASP A 69 -24.20 -14.54 -23.30
CA ASP A 69 -23.01 -15.40 -23.43
C ASP A 69 -22.23 -15.15 -24.74
N GLU A 70 -22.94 -14.97 -25.86
CA GLU A 70 -22.33 -14.60 -27.15
C GLU A 70 -21.61 -13.25 -27.06
N ALA A 71 -22.25 -12.26 -26.44
CA ALA A 71 -21.66 -10.93 -26.23
C ALA A 71 -20.42 -10.96 -25.32
N ILE A 72 -20.44 -11.78 -24.25
CA ILE A 72 -19.28 -11.94 -23.36
C ILE A 72 -18.10 -12.55 -24.13
N ASN A 73 -18.34 -13.57 -24.96
CA ASN A 73 -17.27 -14.18 -25.78
C ASN A 73 -16.70 -13.19 -26.81
N GLN A 74 -17.56 -12.38 -27.44
CA GLN A 74 -17.16 -11.32 -28.36
C GLN A 74 -16.30 -10.25 -27.64
N LEU A 75 -16.77 -9.75 -26.50
CA LEU A 75 -16.09 -8.76 -25.69
C LEU A 75 -14.73 -9.27 -25.18
N ALA A 76 -14.61 -10.56 -24.83
CA ALA A 76 -13.35 -11.16 -24.41
C ALA A 76 -12.26 -11.00 -25.48
N GLY A 77 -12.59 -11.27 -26.75
CA GLY A 77 -11.67 -11.09 -27.86
C GLY A 77 -11.28 -9.63 -28.10
N TYR A 78 -12.18 -8.69 -27.82
CA TYR A 78 -11.91 -7.25 -27.97
C TYR A 78 -10.94 -6.76 -26.89
N VAL A 79 -11.21 -7.11 -25.64
CA VAL A 79 -10.35 -6.78 -24.50
C VAL A 79 -8.97 -7.40 -24.68
N GLU A 80 -8.88 -8.67 -25.10
CA GLU A 80 -7.61 -9.35 -25.36
C GLU A 80 -6.80 -8.66 -26.46
N THR A 81 -7.43 -8.36 -27.59
CA THR A 81 -6.76 -7.74 -28.73
C THR A 81 -6.22 -6.35 -28.36
N ARG A 82 -7.03 -5.52 -27.68
CA ARG A 82 -6.58 -4.18 -27.24
C ARG A 82 -5.51 -4.23 -26.18
N THR A 83 -5.61 -5.18 -25.24
CA THR A 83 -4.57 -5.39 -24.23
C THR A 83 -3.23 -5.72 -24.90
N ASN A 84 -3.24 -6.62 -25.88
CA ASN A 84 -2.03 -7.01 -26.62
C ASN A 84 -1.47 -5.88 -27.51
N GLN A 85 -2.33 -5.09 -28.16
CA GLN A 85 -1.91 -4.00 -29.06
C GLN A 85 -1.30 -2.82 -28.31
N THR A 86 -1.87 -2.46 -27.16
CA THR A 86 -1.50 -1.25 -26.43
C THR A 86 -0.48 -1.52 -25.32
N GLY A 87 -0.33 -2.78 -24.90
CA GLY A 87 0.41 -3.14 -23.69
C GLY A 87 -0.22 -2.54 -22.42
N ARG A 88 -1.48 -2.12 -22.48
CA ARG A 88 -2.23 -1.56 -21.34
C ARG A 88 -3.35 -2.52 -21.00
N ARG A 89 -3.67 -2.63 -19.71
CA ARG A 89 -4.84 -3.36 -19.26
C ARG A 89 -6.11 -2.68 -19.79
N TYR A 90 -6.95 -3.44 -20.48
CA TYR A 90 -8.30 -3.03 -20.85
C TYR A 90 -9.37 -3.68 -19.96
N VAL A 91 -10.47 -2.96 -19.76
CA VAL A 91 -11.68 -3.43 -19.07
C VAL A 91 -12.80 -3.62 -20.09
N GLY A 92 -13.58 -4.69 -19.93
CA GLY A 92 -14.77 -4.93 -20.76
C GLY A 92 -16.04 -4.50 -20.03
N ILE A 93 -16.90 -3.74 -20.71
CA ILE A 93 -18.25 -3.40 -20.23
C ILE A 93 -19.26 -3.98 -21.20
N LEU A 94 -20.30 -4.65 -20.69
CA LEU A 94 -21.46 -5.10 -21.47
C LEU A 94 -22.70 -4.37 -20.95
N SER A 95 -23.46 -3.73 -21.83
CA SER A 95 -24.67 -3.01 -21.43
C SER A 95 -25.80 -3.04 -22.45
N ASP A 96 -27.04 -2.98 -21.96
CA ASP A 96 -28.23 -2.63 -22.75
C ASP A 96 -28.87 -1.30 -22.30
N GLY A 97 -28.10 -0.48 -21.58
CA GLY A 97 -28.55 0.78 -20.98
C GLY A 97 -29.51 0.61 -19.80
N ALA A 98 -29.79 -0.61 -19.35
CA ALA A 98 -30.47 -0.90 -18.09
C ALA A 98 -29.58 -1.75 -17.18
N GLU A 99 -28.95 -2.79 -17.71
CA GLU A 99 -27.90 -3.56 -17.03
C GLU A 99 -26.53 -3.08 -17.53
N TRP A 100 -25.58 -2.96 -16.61
CA TRP A 100 -24.19 -2.64 -16.88
C TRP A 100 -23.32 -3.65 -16.15
N LEU A 101 -22.53 -4.40 -16.90
CA LEU A 101 -21.71 -5.49 -16.40
C LEU A 101 -20.26 -5.19 -16.73
N CYS A 102 -19.40 -5.12 -15.71
CA CYS A 102 -17.98 -4.87 -15.86
C CYS A 102 -17.21 -6.17 -15.70
N PHE A 103 -16.25 -6.39 -16.60
CA PHE A 103 -15.47 -7.62 -16.69
C PHE A 103 -13.98 -7.34 -16.71
N ASN A 104 -13.24 -8.23 -16.08
CA ASN A 104 -11.78 -8.32 -16.18
C ASN A 104 -11.39 -9.57 -16.97
N LEU A 105 -10.41 -9.45 -17.86
CA LEU A 105 -9.90 -10.59 -18.63
C LEU A 105 -8.80 -11.32 -17.85
N SER A 106 -8.93 -12.64 -17.72
CA SER A 106 -7.92 -13.53 -17.17
C SER A 106 -7.88 -14.84 -17.93
N ALA A 107 -6.68 -15.33 -18.30
CA ALA A 107 -6.51 -16.58 -19.02
C ALA A 107 -7.47 -16.76 -20.23
N GLY A 108 -7.67 -15.68 -21.01
CA GLY A 108 -8.57 -15.66 -22.18
C GLY A 108 -10.07 -15.69 -21.86
N LYS A 109 -10.47 -15.57 -20.60
CA LYS A 109 -11.88 -15.55 -20.16
C LYS A 109 -12.22 -14.27 -19.40
N LEU A 110 -13.42 -13.76 -19.65
CA LEU A 110 -13.94 -12.63 -18.89
C LEU A 110 -14.56 -13.11 -17.58
N HIS A 111 -14.18 -12.46 -16.50
CA HIS A 111 -14.76 -12.63 -15.18
C HIS A 111 -15.52 -11.36 -14.83
N GLN A 112 -16.81 -11.47 -14.53
CA GLN A 112 -17.60 -10.33 -14.07
C GLN A 112 -17.06 -9.89 -12.71
N VAL A 113 -16.70 -8.61 -12.58
CA VAL A 113 -16.12 -8.04 -11.37
C VAL A 113 -17.04 -7.05 -10.67
N SER A 114 -17.94 -6.40 -11.40
CA SER A 114 -18.88 -5.42 -10.86
C SER A 114 -20.07 -5.30 -11.79
N ASP A 115 -21.22 -4.93 -11.25
CA ASP A 115 -22.42 -4.63 -12.04
C ASP A 115 -23.25 -3.53 -11.40
N ILE A 116 -24.09 -2.91 -12.21
CA ILE A 116 -25.17 -2.05 -11.76
C ILE A 116 -26.39 -2.23 -12.66
N THR A 117 -27.56 -2.30 -12.02
CA THR A 117 -28.85 -2.38 -12.71
C THR A 117 -29.67 -1.12 -12.42
N ILE A 118 -30.12 -0.48 -13.49
CA ILE A 118 -30.92 0.75 -13.48
C ILE A 118 -32.39 0.37 -13.52
N ARG A 119 -33.11 0.69 -12.44
CA ARG A 119 -34.55 0.44 -12.30
C ARG A 119 -35.35 1.73 -12.45
N ASN A 120 -34.84 2.82 -11.88
CA ASN A 120 -35.40 4.15 -12.03
C ASN A 120 -34.29 5.11 -12.46
N ALA A 121 -34.47 5.75 -13.62
CA ALA A 121 -33.47 6.65 -14.19
C ALA A 121 -33.16 7.85 -13.27
N GLU A 122 -34.14 8.41 -12.56
CA GLU A 122 -33.91 9.58 -11.70
C GLU A 122 -33.13 9.19 -10.43
N ASP A 123 -33.51 8.09 -9.79
CA ASP A 123 -32.91 7.65 -8.52
C ASP A 123 -31.54 6.98 -8.71
N ASP A 124 -31.36 6.24 -9.82
CA ASP A 124 -30.14 5.45 -10.05
C ASP A 124 -29.07 6.21 -10.84
N LEU A 125 -29.38 7.37 -11.44
CA LEU A 125 -28.40 8.15 -12.21
C LEU A 125 -27.14 8.50 -11.41
N PRO A 126 -27.22 9.00 -10.15
CA PRO A 126 -26.01 9.26 -9.35
C PRO A 126 -25.17 8.01 -9.12
N ARG A 127 -25.81 6.84 -8.92
CA ARG A 127 -25.14 5.56 -8.72
C ARG A 127 -24.47 5.07 -10.01
N LEU A 128 -25.13 5.23 -11.15
CA LEU A 128 -24.55 4.92 -12.46
C LEU A 128 -23.35 5.80 -12.75
N LEU A 129 -23.44 7.11 -12.49
CA LEU A 129 -22.33 8.04 -12.66
C LEU A 129 -21.13 7.64 -11.82
N ALA A 130 -21.32 7.35 -10.52
CA ALA A 130 -20.26 6.88 -9.65
C ALA A 130 -19.66 5.55 -10.13
N TRP A 131 -20.50 4.61 -10.58
CA TRP A 131 -20.06 3.31 -11.08
C TRP A 131 -19.23 3.43 -12.36
N VAL A 132 -19.71 4.20 -13.34
CA VAL A 132 -19.03 4.45 -14.63
C VAL A 132 -17.73 5.21 -14.40
N GLU A 133 -17.75 6.27 -13.59
CA GLU A 133 -16.55 7.02 -13.20
C GLU A 133 -15.51 6.13 -12.49
N GLY A 134 -15.95 5.19 -11.65
CA GLY A 134 -15.06 4.22 -11.01
C GLY A 134 -14.37 3.27 -12.01
N VAL A 135 -15.06 2.91 -13.10
CA VAL A 135 -14.49 2.04 -14.16
C VAL A 135 -13.59 2.82 -15.11
N LEU A 136 -14.05 3.98 -15.59
CA LEU A 136 -13.36 4.78 -16.60
C LEU A 136 -12.22 5.62 -16.01
N ALA A 137 -12.35 5.99 -14.74
CA ALA A 137 -11.39 6.79 -13.99
C ALA A 137 -11.03 8.15 -14.61
N THR A 138 -12.03 8.90 -15.07
CA THR A 138 -11.86 10.12 -15.89
C THR A 138 -11.71 11.42 -15.10
N ALA A 139 -12.32 11.54 -13.92
CA ALA A 139 -12.29 12.77 -13.14
C ALA A 139 -10.89 13.16 -12.62
N GLN A 140 -10.62 14.46 -12.52
CA GLN A 140 -9.37 15.06 -12.04
C GLN A 140 -9.64 16.07 -10.91
N ASN A 141 -8.58 16.43 -10.15
CA ASN A 141 -8.63 17.39 -9.04
C ASN A 141 -9.69 17.05 -7.98
N ILE A 142 -9.83 15.75 -7.67
CA ILE A 142 -10.80 15.25 -6.71
C ILE A 142 -10.33 15.61 -5.29
N SER A 143 -11.15 16.31 -4.51
CA SER A 143 -10.82 16.55 -3.11
C SER A 143 -10.88 15.23 -2.32
N PRO A 144 -9.84 14.89 -1.53
CA PRO A 144 -9.76 13.63 -0.78
C PRO A 144 -10.62 13.66 0.49
N THR A 145 -11.93 13.87 0.32
CA THR A 145 -12.91 13.79 1.40
C THR A 145 -13.29 12.34 1.66
N ALA A 146 -13.85 12.07 2.85
CA ALA A 146 -14.22 10.71 3.21
C ALA A 146 -15.26 10.07 2.27
N ASN A 147 -16.23 10.87 1.83
CA ASN A 147 -17.24 10.43 0.87
C ASN A 147 -16.63 10.12 -0.49
N GLU A 148 -15.71 10.96 -0.97
CA GLU A 148 -15.07 10.78 -2.28
C GLU A 148 -14.15 9.56 -2.30
N ILE A 149 -13.39 9.34 -1.22
CA ILE A 149 -12.55 8.15 -1.01
C ILE A 149 -13.43 6.91 -0.95
N ALA A 150 -14.47 6.89 -0.12
CA ALA A 150 -15.35 5.74 0.00
C ALA A 150 -16.08 5.40 -1.32
N ALA A 151 -16.53 6.42 -2.05
CA ALA A 151 -17.23 6.24 -3.32
C ALA A 151 -16.33 5.71 -4.44
N ARG A 152 -15.04 6.08 -4.45
CA ARG A 152 -14.13 5.78 -5.58
C ARG A 152 -13.08 4.73 -5.28
N LEU A 153 -12.63 4.61 -4.04
CA LEU A 153 -11.57 3.69 -3.61
C LEU A 153 -12.09 2.63 -2.62
N GLY A 154 -13.26 2.84 -2.02
CA GLY A 154 -13.83 1.90 -1.06
C GLY A 154 -14.29 0.58 -1.68
N ALA A 155 -14.53 -0.42 -0.82
CA ALA A 155 -14.88 -1.79 -1.22
C ALA A 155 -16.16 -1.90 -2.06
N GLY A 156 -17.08 -0.94 -1.94
CA GLY A 156 -18.30 -0.86 -2.74
C GLY A 156 -18.12 -0.26 -4.14
N SER A 157 -16.92 0.26 -4.45
CA SER A 157 -16.65 0.92 -5.74
C SER A 157 -16.29 -0.10 -6.84
N SER A 158 -16.64 0.23 -8.08
CA SER A 158 -16.25 -0.56 -9.25
C SER A 158 -14.73 -0.59 -9.48
N SER A 159 -14.04 0.49 -9.10
CA SER A 159 -12.58 0.60 -9.23
C SER A 159 -11.86 -0.36 -8.27
N HIS A 160 -12.30 -0.43 -7.00
CA HIS A 160 -11.76 -1.39 -6.02
C HIS A 160 -11.98 -2.82 -6.48
N ALA A 161 -13.20 -3.15 -6.94
CA ALA A 161 -13.52 -4.48 -7.43
C ALA A 161 -12.61 -4.90 -8.61
N LEU A 162 -12.32 -3.97 -9.53
CA LEU A 162 -11.40 -4.20 -10.65
C LEU A 162 -9.95 -4.41 -10.20
N ASP A 163 -9.49 -3.65 -9.22
CA ASP A 163 -8.12 -3.70 -8.72
C ASP A 163 -7.87 -4.96 -7.89
N ARG A 164 -8.77 -5.23 -6.94
CA ARG A 164 -8.80 -6.45 -6.15
C ARG A 164 -8.81 -7.70 -7.02
N ALA A 165 -9.69 -7.76 -8.03
CA ALA A 165 -9.75 -8.91 -8.94
C ALA A 165 -8.43 -9.11 -9.70
N THR A 166 -7.76 -8.02 -10.07
CA THR A 166 -6.49 -8.09 -10.82
C THR A 166 -5.34 -8.55 -9.97
N LEU A 167 -5.20 -7.99 -8.77
CA LEU A 167 -4.20 -8.44 -7.82
C LEU A 167 -4.42 -9.90 -7.43
N LEU A 168 -5.68 -10.32 -7.25
CA LEU A 168 -6.00 -11.71 -6.94
C LEU A 168 -5.62 -12.68 -8.07
N ILE A 169 -5.80 -12.28 -9.33
CA ILE A 169 -5.33 -13.05 -10.49
C ILE A 169 -3.80 -13.14 -10.47
N LEU A 170 -3.11 -11.99 -10.35
CA LEU A 170 -1.65 -11.94 -10.32
C LEU A 170 -1.07 -12.78 -9.19
N TYR A 171 -1.66 -12.68 -8.00
CA TYR A 171 -1.25 -13.45 -6.84
C TYR A 171 -1.46 -14.95 -7.09
N ASN A 172 -2.64 -15.39 -7.55
CA ASN A 172 -2.90 -16.81 -7.79
C ASN A 172 -1.98 -17.44 -8.85
N GLU A 173 -1.62 -16.68 -9.88
CA GLU A 173 -0.67 -17.13 -10.91
C GLU A 173 0.77 -17.26 -10.38
N ASN A 174 1.15 -16.49 -9.34
CA ASN A 174 2.54 -16.33 -8.91
C ASN A 174 2.82 -16.73 -7.45
N LYS A 175 1.82 -17.13 -6.65
CA LYS A 175 1.97 -17.43 -5.21
C LYS A 175 2.95 -18.55 -4.85
N ASN A 176 3.35 -19.35 -5.84
CA ASN A 176 4.35 -20.40 -5.68
C ASN A 176 5.80 -19.92 -5.90
N LEU A 177 6.01 -18.68 -6.35
CA LEU A 177 7.34 -18.08 -6.43
C LEU A 177 7.95 -18.00 -5.01
N PRO A 178 9.24 -18.35 -4.83
CA PRO A 178 9.88 -18.41 -3.51
C PRO A 178 9.75 -17.12 -2.69
N SER A 179 9.95 -15.97 -3.33
CA SER A 179 9.84 -14.64 -2.70
C SER A 179 8.43 -14.36 -2.20
N ILE A 180 7.42 -14.52 -3.06
CA ILE A 180 6.00 -14.27 -2.75
C ILE A 180 5.52 -15.20 -1.65
N LYS A 181 5.86 -16.49 -1.75
CA LYS A 181 5.51 -17.49 -0.73
C LYS A 181 6.12 -17.15 0.63
N MET A 182 7.36 -16.67 0.66
CA MET A 182 8.01 -16.22 1.88
C MET A 182 7.33 -14.98 2.47
N LYS A 183 7.05 -13.95 1.65
CA LYS A 183 6.36 -12.72 2.09
C LYS A 183 4.99 -13.04 2.66
N ARG A 184 4.20 -13.87 1.97
CA ARG A 184 2.90 -14.37 2.43
C ARG A 184 3.00 -15.11 3.77
N GLY A 185 3.99 -15.98 3.92
CA GLY A 185 4.18 -16.77 5.15
C GLY A 185 4.62 -15.93 6.34
N LEU A 186 5.51 -14.95 6.16
CA LEU A 186 5.90 -14.02 7.22
C LEU A 186 4.72 -13.13 7.63
N TRP A 187 3.92 -12.68 6.67
CA TRP A 187 2.68 -11.94 6.94
C TRP A 187 1.68 -12.78 7.77
N THR A 188 1.42 -14.04 7.38
CA THR A 188 0.58 -14.96 8.18
C THR A 188 1.10 -15.08 9.59
N ARG A 189 2.40 -15.35 9.75
CA ARG A 189 3.00 -15.65 11.06
C ARG A 189 2.80 -14.48 12.00
N LEU A 190 3.10 -13.27 11.53
CA LEU A 190 3.03 -12.05 12.30
C LEU A 190 1.59 -11.70 12.73
N LEU A 191 0.60 -11.89 11.85
CA LEU A 191 -0.79 -11.68 12.23
C LEU A 191 -1.35 -12.81 13.11
N THR A 192 -0.91 -14.05 12.88
CA THR A 192 -1.35 -15.21 13.67
C THR A 192 -0.81 -15.15 15.10
N SER A 193 0.46 -14.77 15.28
CA SER A 193 1.06 -14.61 16.62
C SER A 193 0.37 -13.52 17.42
N THR A 194 -0.11 -12.48 16.75
CA THR A 194 -0.74 -11.31 17.36
C THR A 194 -2.23 -11.52 17.67
N LEU A 195 -2.98 -12.02 16.70
CA LEU A 195 -4.45 -12.06 16.72
C LEU A 195 -5.00 -13.45 17.08
N GLY A 196 -4.14 -14.46 17.12
CA GLY A 196 -4.49 -15.83 17.46
C GLY A 196 -5.57 -16.40 16.55
N THR A 197 -6.54 -17.09 17.16
CA THR A 197 -7.60 -17.83 16.44
C THR A 197 -8.67 -16.95 15.78
N GLN A 198 -8.62 -15.63 15.98
CA GLN A 198 -9.56 -14.69 15.34
C GLN A 198 -9.13 -14.27 13.93
N PHE A 199 -7.86 -14.48 13.60
CA PHE A 199 -7.31 -14.19 12.28
C PHE A 199 -7.66 -15.30 11.29
N ASP A 200 -8.23 -14.90 10.16
CA ASP A 200 -8.57 -15.80 9.05
C ASP A 200 -7.54 -15.65 7.94
N ASP A 201 -6.68 -16.66 7.80
CA ASP A 201 -5.54 -16.66 6.89
C ASP A 201 -5.96 -16.90 5.42
N THR A 202 -6.59 -15.89 4.81
CA THR A 202 -7.13 -15.98 3.44
C THR A 202 -6.25 -15.28 2.42
N ASP A 203 -6.19 -15.84 1.21
CA ASP A 203 -5.51 -15.21 0.06
C ASP A 203 -6.17 -13.86 -0.28
N GLU A 204 -7.49 -13.76 -0.10
CA GLU A 204 -8.26 -12.54 -0.30
C GLU A 204 -7.83 -11.41 0.65
N LEU A 205 -7.66 -11.71 1.94
CA LEU A 205 -7.23 -10.69 2.91
C LEU A 205 -5.81 -10.20 2.64
N PHE A 206 -4.90 -11.11 2.26
CA PHE A 206 -3.54 -10.73 1.87
C PHE A 206 -3.53 -9.79 0.65
N VAL A 207 -4.39 -10.06 -0.33
CA VAL A 207 -4.56 -9.21 -1.53
C VAL A 207 -5.18 -7.85 -1.18
N GLU A 208 -6.16 -7.81 -0.28
CA GLU A 208 -6.74 -6.55 0.21
C GLU A 208 -5.69 -5.69 0.93
N HIS A 209 -4.89 -6.29 1.81
CA HIS A 209 -3.78 -5.61 2.48
C HIS A 209 -2.72 -5.12 1.49
N THR A 210 -2.40 -5.92 0.47
CA THR A 210 -1.50 -5.52 -0.63
C THR A 210 -2.02 -4.28 -1.35
N LEU A 211 -3.31 -4.25 -1.68
CA LEU A 211 -3.93 -3.11 -2.36
C LEU A 211 -3.91 -1.85 -1.49
N LEU A 212 -4.21 -1.99 -0.20
CA LEU A 212 -4.20 -0.90 0.77
C LEU A 212 -2.81 -0.29 0.95
N VAL A 213 -1.79 -1.13 1.18
CA VAL A 213 -0.40 -0.69 1.36
C VAL A 213 0.11 0.00 0.10
N ASN A 214 -0.01 -0.64 -1.07
CA ASN A 214 0.44 -0.03 -2.33
C ASN A 214 -0.28 1.30 -2.61
N SER A 215 -1.57 1.42 -2.25
CA SER A 215 -2.30 2.68 -2.37
C SER A 215 -1.75 3.75 -1.42
N ALA A 216 -1.54 3.40 -0.15
CA ALA A 216 -1.00 4.32 0.85
C ALA A 216 0.42 4.79 0.49
N GLU A 217 1.29 3.91 0.01
CA GLU A 217 2.65 4.24 -0.42
C GLU A 217 2.66 5.20 -1.62
N ILE A 218 1.79 4.97 -2.60
CA ILE A 218 1.64 5.90 -3.74
C ILE A 218 1.09 7.25 -3.26
N ILE A 219 0.07 7.25 -2.39
CA ILE A 219 -0.50 8.48 -1.80
C ILE A 219 0.59 9.25 -1.05
N ALA A 220 1.46 8.57 -0.30
CA ALA A 220 2.57 9.20 0.44
C ALA A 220 3.46 10.06 -0.46
N HIS A 221 3.79 9.57 -1.65
CA HIS A 221 4.56 10.33 -2.64
C HIS A 221 3.78 11.54 -3.16
N ALA A 222 2.50 11.34 -3.47
CA ALA A 222 1.65 12.43 -4.00
C ALA A 222 1.44 13.56 -2.97
N VAL A 223 1.33 13.22 -1.68
CA VAL A 223 1.20 14.17 -0.57
C VAL A 223 2.37 15.14 -0.49
N ILE A 224 3.61 14.67 -0.73
CA ILE A 224 4.80 15.53 -0.73
C ILE A 224 5.00 16.28 -2.06
N GLY A 225 4.08 16.11 -3.00
CA GLY A 225 4.05 16.82 -4.28
C GLY A 225 4.81 16.14 -5.41
N ILE A 226 5.10 14.83 -5.29
CA ILE A 226 5.70 14.05 -6.38
C ILE A 226 4.61 13.72 -7.40
N ASP A 227 4.88 13.96 -8.69
CA ASP A 227 4.01 13.49 -9.77
C ASP A 227 4.21 11.98 -9.98
N VAL A 228 3.43 11.19 -9.24
CA VAL A 228 3.47 9.72 -9.26
C VAL A 228 3.19 9.11 -10.65
N LYS A 229 2.64 9.88 -11.60
CA LYS A 229 2.39 9.40 -12.97
C LYS A 229 3.67 9.27 -13.79
N GLN A 230 4.72 10.00 -13.42
CA GLN A 230 6.00 10.07 -14.13
C GLN A 230 7.09 9.19 -13.51
N ILE A 231 6.84 8.66 -12.32
CA ILE A 231 7.81 7.82 -11.62
C ILE A 231 7.60 6.36 -12.01
N ASP A 232 8.70 5.64 -12.12
CA ASP A 232 8.65 4.19 -12.31
C ASP A 232 7.95 3.53 -11.11
N PRO A 233 6.95 2.64 -11.32
CA PRO A 233 6.21 2.01 -10.23
C PRO A 233 7.08 1.23 -9.24
N ALA A 234 8.17 0.61 -9.71
CA ALA A 234 9.10 -0.08 -8.84
C ALA A 234 9.80 0.89 -7.88
N ARG A 235 10.17 2.08 -8.37
CA ARG A 235 10.80 3.12 -7.54
C ARG A 235 9.84 3.76 -6.54
N LEU A 236 8.54 3.82 -6.86
CA LEU A 236 7.50 4.26 -5.93
C LEU A 236 7.33 3.26 -4.79
N LEU A 237 7.00 2.00 -5.10
CA LEU A 237 6.69 1.00 -4.08
C LEU A 237 7.92 0.49 -3.33
N ALA A 238 9.13 0.58 -3.92
CA ALA A 238 10.37 0.30 -3.18
C ALA A 238 10.84 1.47 -2.29
N GLY A 239 10.19 2.64 -2.36
CA GLY A 239 10.53 3.83 -1.56
C GLY A 239 11.80 4.57 -2.00
N GLU A 240 12.36 4.26 -3.18
CA GLU A 240 13.59 4.89 -3.69
C GLU A 240 13.47 6.41 -3.79
N THR A 241 12.30 6.91 -4.18
CA THR A 241 12.09 8.36 -4.34
C THR A 241 12.19 9.11 -3.01
N PHE A 242 11.77 8.48 -1.90
CA PHE A 242 11.95 9.01 -0.55
C PHE A 242 13.41 8.95 -0.11
N ILE A 243 14.10 7.84 -0.42
CA ILE A 243 15.53 7.66 -0.11
C ILE A 243 16.37 8.73 -0.82
N ASP A 244 16.13 8.97 -2.11
CA ASP A 244 16.79 10.02 -2.90
C ASP A 244 16.57 11.41 -2.29
N SER A 245 15.41 11.61 -1.66
CA SER A 245 15.05 12.86 -0.98
C SER A 245 15.59 12.94 0.46
N GLY A 246 16.29 11.91 0.95
CA GLY A 246 16.82 11.83 2.32
C GLY A 246 15.75 11.62 3.40
N ILE A 247 14.62 10.99 3.05
CA ILE A 247 13.53 10.62 3.96
C ILE A 247 13.49 9.08 4.02
N TYR A 248 13.71 8.51 5.19
CA TYR A 248 13.78 7.06 5.38
C TYR A 248 12.64 6.57 6.28
N GLY A 249 12.23 5.31 6.13
CA GLY A 249 11.21 4.69 6.98
C GLY A 249 9.77 5.11 6.69
N VAL A 250 9.49 5.66 5.50
CA VAL A 250 8.11 5.94 5.04
C VAL A 250 7.58 4.75 4.24
N VAL A 251 8.21 4.52 3.09
CA VAL A 251 7.96 3.40 2.17
C VAL A 251 9.21 2.55 2.17
N GLU A 252 9.05 1.24 2.39
CA GLU A 252 10.15 0.27 2.45
C GLU A 252 9.75 -1.00 1.69
N GLN A 253 10.74 -1.73 1.16
CA GLN A 253 10.50 -3.07 0.64
C GLN A 253 10.05 -4.00 1.77
N ASP A 254 8.80 -4.48 1.69
CA ASP A 254 8.12 -5.17 2.76
C ASP A 254 7.40 -6.47 2.29
N PHE A 255 6.23 -6.78 2.84
CA PHE A 255 5.44 -7.95 2.45
C PHE A 255 4.64 -7.74 1.15
N PHE A 256 4.32 -6.49 0.81
CA PHE A 256 3.29 -6.09 -0.16
C PHE A 256 3.85 -5.56 -1.48
N ASP A 257 5.14 -5.23 -1.50
CA ASP A 257 5.92 -4.90 -2.70
C ASP A 257 6.14 -6.08 -3.68
N TRP A 258 5.66 -7.30 -3.37
CA TRP A 258 5.74 -8.46 -4.28
C TRP A 258 5.16 -8.16 -5.66
N VAL A 259 4.24 -7.20 -5.74
CA VAL A 259 3.62 -6.74 -6.99
C VAL A 259 4.67 -6.22 -7.98
N ILE A 260 5.72 -5.52 -7.53
CA ILE A 260 6.73 -4.95 -8.43
C ILE A 260 7.78 -5.96 -8.91
N GLU A 261 7.82 -7.16 -8.31
CA GLU A 261 8.62 -8.29 -8.81
C GLU A 261 8.07 -8.85 -10.13
N LEU A 262 6.82 -8.52 -10.48
CA LEU A 262 6.11 -9.02 -11.65
C LEU A 262 5.94 -7.90 -12.69
N ASN A 263 6.28 -8.15 -13.96
CA ASN A 263 6.07 -7.17 -15.04
C ASN A 263 4.62 -6.67 -15.12
N ARG A 264 3.65 -7.60 -15.07
CA ARG A 264 2.20 -7.27 -15.05
C ARG A 264 1.77 -6.58 -13.75
N GLY A 265 2.50 -6.79 -12.66
CA GLY A 265 2.27 -6.09 -11.40
C GLY A 265 2.78 -4.64 -11.43
N GLN A 266 3.89 -4.35 -12.12
CA GLN A 266 4.33 -2.98 -12.37
C GLN A 266 3.33 -2.20 -13.25
N GLU A 267 2.74 -2.84 -14.26
CA GLU A 267 1.65 -2.25 -15.05
C GLU A 267 0.41 -1.94 -14.20
N PHE A 268 0.06 -2.84 -13.28
CA PHE A 268 -0.98 -2.63 -12.29
C PHE A 268 -0.65 -1.42 -11.40
N ALA A 269 0.54 -1.37 -10.81
CA ALA A 269 0.97 -0.28 -9.94
C ALA A 269 0.99 1.07 -10.67
N ARG A 270 1.40 1.11 -11.95
CA ARG A 270 1.31 2.31 -12.81
C ARG A 270 -0.13 2.78 -12.99
N SER A 271 -1.06 1.84 -13.18
CA SER A 271 -2.48 2.15 -13.36
C SER A 271 -3.10 2.66 -12.06
N LEU A 272 -2.73 2.06 -10.93
CA LEU A 272 -3.11 2.50 -9.59
C LEU A 272 -2.58 3.91 -9.31
N ALA A 273 -1.31 4.19 -9.62
CA ALA A 273 -0.71 5.50 -9.47
C ALA A 273 -1.44 6.58 -10.26
N ARG A 274 -1.80 6.30 -11.53
CA ARG A 274 -2.59 7.22 -12.34
C ARG A 274 -3.96 7.51 -11.75
N ARG A 275 -4.65 6.50 -11.19
CA ARG A 275 -5.96 6.70 -10.56
C ARG A 275 -5.87 7.50 -9.27
N LEU A 276 -4.84 7.25 -8.45
CA LEU A 276 -4.62 7.97 -7.20
C LEU A 276 -4.17 9.41 -7.45
N ALA A 277 -3.39 9.67 -8.51
CA ALA A 277 -2.95 11.01 -8.90
C ALA A 277 -4.09 11.98 -9.28
N ARG A 278 -5.32 11.48 -9.41
CA ARG A 278 -6.52 12.29 -9.72
C ARG A 278 -7.02 13.06 -8.51
N PHE A 279 -6.63 12.66 -7.31
CA PHE A 279 -6.97 13.34 -6.08
C PHE A 279 -5.97 14.46 -5.78
N ASP A 280 -6.47 15.57 -5.22
CA ASP A 280 -5.65 16.63 -4.67
C ASP A 280 -5.19 16.28 -3.26
N TRP A 281 -4.17 15.42 -3.16
CA TRP A 281 -3.58 15.02 -1.87
C TRP A 281 -2.83 16.16 -1.16
N GLY A 282 -2.60 17.30 -1.83
CA GLY A 282 -1.95 18.46 -1.24
C GLY A 282 -2.84 19.22 -0.25
N SER A 283 -4.17 19.05 -0.34
CA SER A 283 -5.16 19.76 0.49
C SER A 283 -5.68 18.94 1.67
N VAL A 284 -4.96 17.91 2.11
CA VAL A 284 -5.42 16.96 3.14
C VAL A 284 -5.34 17.59 4.54
N ASN A 285 -6.48 17.69 5.22
CA ASN A 285 -6.61 18.28 6.57
C ASN A 285 -7.00 17.27 7.67
N GLN A 286 -7.13 15.98 7.35
CA GLN A 286 -7.61 14.92 8.25
C GLN A 286 -6.87 13.59 7.96
N ASP A 287 -7.01 12.58 8.84
CA ASP A 287 -6.42 11.24 8.65
C ASP A 287 -7.11 10.49 7.50
N VAL A 288 -6.69 10.80 6.28
CA VAL A 288 -7.16 10.20 5.03
C VAL A 288 -6.87 8.70 4.96
N LEU A 289 -5.81 8.24 5.63
CA LEU A 289 -5.39 6.84 5.59
C LEU A 289 -6.33 5.98 6.41
N LYS A 290 -6.74 6.46 7.59
CA LYS A 290 -7.83 5.85 8.35
C LYS A 290 -9.09 5.72 7.50
N VAL A 291 -9.50 6.78 6.81
CA VAL A 291 -10.70 6.74 5.96
C VAL A 291 -10.57 5.74 4.82
N LEU A 292 -9.41 5.69 4.16
CA LEU A 292 -9.13 4.69 3.12
C LEU A 292 -9.28 3.27 3.68
N TYR A 293 -8.68 3.00 4.84
CA TYR A 293 -8.76 1.71 5.50
C TYR A 293 -10.22 1.32 5.82
N GLU A 294 -10.96 2.20 6.48
CA GLU A 294 -12.35 1.95 6.89
C GLU A 294 -13.31 1.81 5.69
N SER A 295 -12.96 2.41 4.55
CA SER A 295 -13.74 2.30 3.33
C SER A 295 -13.58 0.96 2.61
N ILE A 296 -12.46 0.26 2.85
CA ILE A 296 -12.13 -1.01 2.20
C ILE A 296 -12.37 -2.18 3.17
N ILE A 297 -11.86 -2.09 4.40
CA ILE A 297 -12.00 -3.14 5.41
C ILE A 297 -13.26 -2.90 6.24
N GLY A 298 -14.26 -3.75 5.99
CA GLY A 298 -15.53 -3.70 6.69
C GLY A 298 -15.38 -3.89 8.21
N THR A 299 -16.32 -3.31 8.96
CA THR A 299 -16.31 -3.28 10.43
C THR A 299 -16.15 -4.65 11.08
N GLU A 300 -16.79 -5.69 10.53
CA GLU A 300 -16.70 -7.05 11.09
C GLU A 300 -15.30 -7.66 10.92
N THR A 301 -14.60 -7.35 9.83
CA THR A 301 -13.19 -7.78 9.66
C THR A 301 -12.30 -7.01 10.63
N ARG A 302 -12.45 -5.69 10.75
CA ARG A 302 -11.69 -4.87 11.71
C ARG A 302 -11.86 -5.35 13.15
N LYS A 303 -13.10 -5.64 13.57
CA LYS A 303 -13.36 -6.23 14.89
C LYS A 303 -12.66 -7.56 15.12
N ARG A 304 -12.61 -8.45 14.12
CA ARG A 304 -11.87 -9.72 14.21
C ARG A 304 -10.35 -9.51 14.25
N LEU A 305 -9.87 -8.43 13.65
CA LEU A 305 -8.48 -7.99 13.75
C LEU A 305 -8.21 -7.18 15.04
N GLY A 306 -9.21 -6.97 15.90
CA GLY A 306 -9.07 -6.16 17.12
C GLY A 306 -8.87 -4.67 16.87
N GLU A 307 -9.18 -4.19 15.66
CA GLU A 307 -8.90 -2.82 15.22
C GLU A 307 -10.05 -1.87 15.56
N TYR A 308 -9.79 -0.94 16.48
CA TYR A 308 -10.68 0.16 16.84
C TYR A 308 -9.94 1.48 16.66
N TYR A 309 -10.38 2.29 15.70
CA TYR A 309 -9.72 3.58 15.43
C TYR A 309 -10.28 4.69 16.31
N THR A 310 -9.39 5.36 17.04
CA THR A 310 -9.71 6.53 17.85
C THR A 310 -10.24 7.67 16.96
N PRO A 311 -11.39 8.29 17.31
CA PRO A 311 -11.86 9.50 16.63
C PRO A 311 -10.89 10.68 16.82
N ASP A 312 -10.72 11.51 15.78
CA ASP A 312 -9.73 12.60 15.77
C ASP A 312 -9.92 13.57 16.94
N TRP A 313 -11.16 13.96 17.26
CA TRP A 313 -11.45 14.87 18.39
C TRP A 313 -10.99 14.30 19.74
N LEU A 314 -11.06 12.98 19.91
CA LEU A 314 -10.66 12.32 21.15
C LEU A 314 -9.14 12.22 21.22
N ALA A 315 -8.49 11.87 20.10
CA ALA A 315 -7.04 11.84 20.01
C ALA A 315 -6.43 13.23 20.28
N GLU A 316 -7.02 14.28 19.71
CA GLU A 316 -6.63 15.67 19.95
C GLU A 316 -6.74 16.06 21.42
N ALA A 317 -7.90 15.82 22.04
CA ALA A 317 -8.14 16.18 23.44
C ALA A 317 -7.17 15.47 24.39
N VAL A 318 -6.92 14.19 24.13
CA VAL A 318 -6.00 13.36 24.93
C VAL A 318 -4.55 13.81 24.77
N VAL A 319 -4.09 14.12 23.56
CA VAL A 319 -2.75 14.69 23.35
C VAL A 319 -2.62 16.05 24.01
N GLU A 320 -3.68 16.87 23.99
CA GLU A 320 -3.68 18.17 24.63
C GLU A 320 -3.45 18.05 26.15
N GLU A 321 -4.07 17.05 26.78
CA GLU A 321 -3.94 16.75 28.20
C GLU A 321 -2.64 16.01 28.57
N ALA A 322 -2.18 15.06 27.75
CA ALA A 322 -1.05 14.20 28.10
C ALA A 322 0.33 14.82 27.79
N VAL A 323 0.45 15.61 26.72
CA VAL A 323 1.74 16.16 26.25
C VAL A 323 1.83 17.64 26.64
N GLN A 324 2.30 17.93 27.85
CA GLN A 324 2.32 19.30 28.40
C GLN A 324 3.53 20.11 27.94
N GLN A 325 4.66 19.44 27.69
CA GLN A 325 5.92 20.06 27.29
C GLN A 325 6.42 19.46 25.97
N PRO A 326 5.73 19.70 24.84
CA PRO A 326 5.94 18.97 23.60
C PRO A 326 7.36 19.08 23.04
N LEU A 327 8.10 20.17 23.32
CA LEU A 327 9.47 20.34 22.82
C LEU A 327 10.52 19.62 23.69
N GLN A 328 10.15 19.19 24.89
CA GLN A 328 11.05 18.55 25.87
C GLN A 328 10.73 17.07 26.08
N GLU A 329 9.47 16.68 25.91
CA GLU A 329 8.98 15.32 26.16
C GLU A 329 9.21 14.38 24.98
N ARG A 330 9.52 13.12 25.30
CA ARG A 330 9.49 11.99 24.36
C ARG A 330 8.18 11.23 24.52
N VAL A 331 7.41 11.15 23.43
CA VAL A 331 6.11 10.51 23.33
C VAL A 331 6.24 9.21 22.55
N LEU A 332 5.72 8.11 23.09
CA LEU A 332 5.60 6.84 22.36
C LEU A 332 4.15 6.38 22.37
N ASP A 333 3.58 6.14 21.20
CA ASP A 333 2.34 5.38 21.06
C ASP A 333 2.68 3.89 20.77
N PRO A 334 2.48 2.97 21.73
CA PRO A 334 2.89 1.57 21.60
C PRO A 334 1.93 0.69 20.78
N ALA A 335 0.74 1.20 20.43
CA ALA A 335 -0.27 0.52 19.63
C ALA A 335 -0.93 1.53 18.68
N CYS A 336 -0.10 2.15 17.84
CA CYS A 336 -0.41 3.41 17.19
C CYS A 336 -1.47 3.34 16.09
N GLY A 337 -1.87 2.15 15.65
CA GLY A 337 -2.86 1.96 14.59
C GLY A 337 -2.44 2.71 13.32
N SER A 338 -3.34 3.52 12.75
CA SER A 338 -3.04 4.39 11.60
C SER A 338 -2.29 5.69 11.96
N GLY A 339 -1.89 5.85 13.22
CA GLY A 339 -1.08 6.98 13.69
C GLY A 339 -1.87 8.23 14.09
N THR A 340 -3.14 8.11 14.46
CA THR A 340 -3.99 9.29 14.79
C THR A 340 -3.43 10.08 15.99
N PHE A 341 -2.97 9.44 17.07
CA PHE A 341 -2.32 10.15 18.18
C PHE A 341 -0.98 10.78 17.74
N LEU A 342 -0.20 10.07 16.93
CA LEU A 342 1.06 10.59 16.38
C LEU A 342 0.81 11.87 15.57
N PHE A 343 -0.25 11.89 14.75
CA PHE A 343 -0.66 13.05 13.98
C PHE A 343 -0.84 14.28 14.88
N HIS A 344 -1.69 14.17 15.91
CA HIS A 344 -1.97 15.28 16.81
C HIS A 344 -0.74 15.68 17.64
N ALA A 345 0.08 14.73 18.09
CA ALA A 345 1.33 15.01 18.80
C ALA A 345 2.31 15.82 17.93
N ILE A 346 2.47 15.46 16.65
CA ILE A 346 3.32 16.18 15.71
C ILE A 346 2.76 17.58 15.44
N LYS A 347 1.45 17.72 15.22
CA LYS A 347 0.82 19.04 15.01
C LYS A 347 1.00 19.96 16.23
N LYS A 348 0.86 19.43 17.45
CA LYS A 348 1.11 20.16 18.70
C LYS A 348 2.60 20.53 18.87
N TYR A 349 3.51 19.64 18.48
CA TYR A 349 4.95 19.94 18.46
C TYR A 349 5.27 21.10 17.52
N ILE A 350 4.83 21.02 16.25
CA ILE A 350 5.09 22.04 15.23
C ILE A 350 4.51 23.39 15.65
N SER A 351 3.24 23.43 16.08
CA SER A 351 2.59 24.68 16.48
C SER A 351 3.28 25.34 17.68
N THR A 352 3.85 24.56 18.59
CA THR A 352 4.62 25.07 19.72
C THR A 352 6.01 25.53 19.29
N ALA A 353 6.70 24.77 18.45
CA ALA A 353 8.02 25.12 17.97
C ALA A 353 8.00 26.41 17.11
N VAL A 354 7.00 26.57 16.25
CA VAL A 354 6.80 27.79 15.45
C VAL A 354 6.52 29.00 16.34
N ARG A 355 5.71 28.87 17.40
CA ARG A 355 5.48 29.95 18.38
C ARG A 355 6.74 30.36 19.15
N HIS A 356 7.72 29.47 19.24
CA HIS A 356 9.02 29.70 19.88
C HIS A 356 10.12 30.02 18.87
N ASP A 357 9.78 30.32 17.61
CA ASP A 357 10.72 30.68 16.54
C ASP A 357 11.84 29.64 16.32
N VAL A 358 11.54 28.35 16.56
CA VAL A 358 12.49 27.27 16.34
C VAL A 358 12.72 27.10 14.82
N PRO A 359 13.98 27.06 14.34
CA PRO A 359 14.26 26.86 12.92
C PRO A 359 13.73 25.53 12.39
N VAL A 360 13.20 25.52 11.15
CA VAL A 360 12.61 24.33 10.51
C VAL A 360 13.48 23.07 10.62
N PRO A 361 14.80 23.10 10.36
CA PRO A 361 15.64 21.90 10.51
C PRO A 361 15.63 21.32 11.94
N GLN A 362 15.57 22.18 12.95
CA GLN A 362 15.51 21.78 14.35
C GLN A 362 14.13 21.23 14.72
N ILE A 363 13.05 21.79 14.16
CA ILE A 363 11.68 21.27 14.35
C ILE A 363 11.60 19.82 13.87
N ILE A 364 12.08 19.55 12.65
CA ILE A 364 11.96 18.23 12.02
C ILE A 364 12.85 17.20 12.74
N GLN A 365 14.08 17.58 13.09
CA GLN A 365 14.95 16.72 13.91
C GLN A 365 14.36 16.46 15.29
N GLY A 366 13.71 17.47 15.90
CA GLY A 366 13.03 17.36 17.18
C GLY A 366 11.90 16.34 17.14
N ILE A 367 11.00 16.47 16.16
CA ILE A 367 9.88 15.53 15.96
C ILE A 367 10.37 14.09 15.89
N THR A 368 11.32 13.79 14.99
CA THR A 368 11.81 12.41 14.77
C THR A 368 12.60 11.81 15.94
N LYS A 369 13.03 12.65 16.90
CA LYS A 369 13.70 12.23 18.14
C LYS A 369 12.77 12.16 19.35
N SER A 370 11.58 12.75 19.25
CA SER A 370 10.66 12.87 20.37
C SER A 370 9.39 12.06 20.20
N ILE A 371 8.89 11.84 18.99
CA ILE A 371 7.56 11.22 18.78
C ILE A 371 7.74 9.89 18.06
N PHE A 372 7.42 8.79 18.74
CA PHE A 372 7.63 7.42 18.30
C PHE A 372 6.29 6.67 18.20
N GLY A 373 6.18 5.77 17.22
CA GLY A 373 5.04 4.88 17.06
C GLY A 373 5.47 3.43 16.97
N MET A 374 4.62 2.53 17.47
CA MET A 374 4.78 1.10 17.27
C MET A 374 3.43 0.44 17.08
N ASP A 375 3.37 -0.57 16.23
CA ASP A 375 2.18 -1.39 16.09
C ASP A 375 2.57 -2.81 15.65
N LEU A 376 1.69 -3.77 15.93
CA LEU A 376 1.86 -5.16 15.52
C LEU A 376 1.35 -5.41 14.11
N HIS A 377 0.44 -4.59 13.58
CA HIS A 377 -0.18 -4.80 12.27
C HIS A 377 0.61 -4.06 11.16
N PRO A 378 1.11 -4.76 10.13
CA PRO A 378 2.00 -4.16 9.13
C PRO A 378 1.32 -3.12 8.25
N VAL A 379 0.01 -3.28 7.98
CA VAL A 379 -0.77 -2.25 7.28
C VAL A 379 -0.92 -1.00 8.16
N ALA A 380 -1.11 -1.18 9.46
CA ALA A 380 -1.28 -0.05 10.39
C ALA A 380 0.01 0.76 10.49
N VAL A 381 1.16 0.09 10.64
CA VAL A 381 2.49 0.74 10.63
C VAL A 381 2.72 1.54 9.35
N THR A 382 2.41 0.98 8.18
CA THR A 382 2.52 1.70 6.91
C THR A 382 1.65 2.96 6.93
N PHE A 383 0.41 2.84 7.39
CA PHE A 383 -0.53 3.96 7.42
C PHE A 383 -0.06 5.02 8.41
N ALA A 384 0.39 4.63 9.59
CA ALA A 384 0.99 5.51 10.58
C ALA A 384 2.23 6.26 10.06
N ARG A 385 3.09 5.62 9.25
CA ARG A 385 4.23 6.30 8.61
C ARG A 385 3.79 7.36 7.61
N VAL A 386 2.76 7.08 6.80
CA VAL A 386 2.19 8.07 5.88
C VAL A 386 1.50 9.20 6.64
N THR A 387 0.73 8.87 7.68
CA THR A 387 0.10 9.84 8.58
C THR A 387 1.13 10.72 9.28
N TYR A 388 2.29 10.16 9.66
CA TYR A 388 3.40 10.90 10.26
C TYR A 388 3.92 12.00 9.33
N ILE A 389 4.19 11.69 8.06
CA ILE A 389 4.66 12.69 7.09
C ILE A 389 3.56 13.69 6.71
N LEU A 390 2.30 13.25 6.67
CA LEU A 390 1.15 14.15 6.51
C LEU A 390 1.07 15.18 7.63
N ALA A 391 1.28 14.75 8.88
CA ALA A 391 1.29 15.62 10.04
C ALA A 391 2.43 16.64 10.01
N ILE A 392 3.62 16.23 9.55
CA ILE A 392 4.76 17.14 9.33
C ILE A 392 4.40 18.19 8.27
N GLY A 393 3.79 17.76 7.17
CA GLY A 393 3.35 18.63 6.09
C GLY A 393 4.45 18.92 5.05
N ARG A 394 3.99 19.18 3.81
CA ARG A 394 4.84 19.34 2.62
C ARG A 394 5.90 20.44 2.77
N ASP A 395 5.54 21.59 3.33
CA ASP A 395 6.43 22.75 3.46
C ASP A 395 7.66 22.43 4.33
N PHE A 396 7.48 21.65 5.40
CA PHE A 396 8.57 21.21 6.25
C PHE A 396 9.41 20.11 5.56
N LEU A 397 8.75 19.14 4.92
CA LEU A 397 9.43 18.01 4.26
C LEU A 397 10.26 18.43 3.04
N THR A 398 9.85 19.47 2.33
CA THR A 398 10.53 19.99 1.14
C THR A 398 11.49 21.15 1.45
N HIS A 399 11.65 21.52 2.73
CA HIS A 399 12.54 22.60 3.13
C HIS A 399 14.00 22.29 2.76
N PRO A 400 14.74 23.20 2.08
CA PRO A 400 16.10 22.94 1.59
C PRO A 400 17.10 22.50 2.67
N GLU A 401 16.95 23.04 3.89
CA GLU A 401 17.84 22.77 5.02
C GLU A 401 17.37 21.63 5.93
N ARG A 402 16.30 20.89 5.57
CA ARG A 402 15.74 19.80 6.40
C ARG A 402 16.79 18.78 6.85
N GLY A 403 17.76 18.48 5.99
CA GLY A 403 18.71 17.39 6.19
C GLY A 403 18.05 16.01 6.10
N THR A 404 18.74 14.95 6.49
CA THR A 404 18.21 13.58 6.45
C THR A 404 17.33 13.26 7.66
N ILE A 405 16.22 12.54 7.44
CA ILE A 405 15.34 12.08 8.53
C ILE A 405 14.95 10.62 8.41
N HIS A 406 14.63 10.00 9.54
CA HIS A 406 14.04 8.68 9.62
C HIS A 406 12.71 8.78 10.38
N ILE A 407 11.64 8.22 9.81
CA ILE A 407 10.32 8.21 10.44
C ILE A 407 10.27 7.11 11.51
N PRO A 408 10.10 7.46 12.79
CA PRO A 408 10.27 6.53 13.91
C PRO A 408 8.99 5.75 14.24
N VAL A 409 8.43 5.06 13.24
CA VAL A 409 7.25 4.21 13.38
C VAL A 409 7.61 2.77 12.99
N TYR A 410 7.41 1.84 13.92
CA TYR A 410 8.00 0.51 13.84
C TYR A 410 6.95 -0.60 13.93
N LEU A 411 7.20 -1.68 13.20
CA LEU A 411 6.48 -2.94 13.35
C LEU A 411 7.09 -3.73 14.51
N GLY A 412 6.31 -4.01 15.55
CA GLY A 412 6.84 -4.73 16.70
C GLY A 412 5.83 -4.94 17.81
N ASP A 413 6.10 -5.94 18.64
CA ASP A 413 5.33 -6.22 19.85
C ASP A 413 5.80 -5.32 21.00
N SER A 414 4.91 -4.45 21.47
CA SER A 414 5.18 -3.57 22.62
C SER A 414 5.19 -4.30 23.96
N VAL A 415 4.49 -5.43 24.05
CA VAL A 415 4.39 -6.25 25.26
C VAL A 415 5.53 -7.28 25.30
N GLN A 416 6.07 -7.65 24.13
CA GLN A 416 7.07 -8.72 23.97
C GLN A 416 6.57 -10.04 24.58
N TRP A 417 5.35 -10.45 24.23
CA TRP A 417 4.67 -11.60 24.84
C TRP A 417 5.38 -12.93 24.54
N GLU A 418 5.93 -13.07 23.34
CA GLU A 418 6.91 -14.12 23.06
C GLU A 418 8.26 -13.66 23.62
N GLU A 419 8.56 -14.08 24.85
CA GLU A 419 9.96 -14.23 25.28
C GLU A 419 10.68 -14.97 24.15
N GLN A 420 11.52 -14.26 23.37
CA GLN A 420 12.46 -14.90 22.46
C GLN A 420 13.21 -15.90 23.32
N ALA A 421 12.89 -17.18 23.10
CA ALA A 421 13.27 -18.31 23.93
C ALA A 421 14.54 -18.02 24.73
N THR A 422 14.39 -17.82 26.04
CA THR A 422 15.49 -17.77 27.00
C THR A 422 16.13 -19.16 27.07
N ASP A 423 16.80 -19.55 26.00
CA ASP A 423 17.96 -20.41 26.15
C ASP A 423 19.03 -19.55 26.80
N LEU A 424 19.73 -20.10 27.79
CA LEU A 424 20.91 -19.46 28.42
C LEU A 424 22.00 -19.06 27.39
N TRP A 425 21.86 -19.46 26.13
CA TRP A 425 22.72 -19.17 24.98
C TRP A 425 22.22 -18.03 24.07
N SER A 426 20.97 -17.60 24.18
CA SER A 426 20.37 -16.52 23.37
C SER A 426 20.34 -15.17 24.09
N ALA A 427 20.63 -15.11 25.39
CA ALA A 427 20.49 -13.93 26.25
C ALA A 427 21.21 -12.66 25.72
N ASP A 428 22.26 -12.81 24.91
CA ASP A 428 23.06 -11.70 24.38
C ASP A 428 22.80 -11.37 22.89
N ASN A 429 21.78 -11.96 22.25
CA ASN A 429 21.51 -11.75 20.82
C ASN A 429 20.02 -11.53 20.52
N LEU A 430 19.73 -10.61 19.59
CA LEU A 430 18.49 -10.62 18.82
C LEU A 430 18.53 -11.83 17.88
N VAL A 431 17.52 -12.69 17.95
CA VAL A 431 17.39 -13.89 17.11
C VAL A 431 16.13 -13.78 16.26
N VAL A 432 16.29 -13.92 14.94
CA VAL A 432 15.19 -13.93 13.98
C VAL A 432 15.14 -15.29 13.28
N GLN A 433 14.03 -16.00 13.46
CA GLN A 433 13.82 -17.34 12.90
C GLN A 433 13.47 -17.28 11.40
N VAL A 434 14.25 -17.99 10.59
CA VAL A 434 14.04 -18.19 9.17
C VAL A 434 13.57 -19.63 8.95
N GLU A 435 12.26 -19.82 8.81
CA GLU A 435 11.73 -21.15 8.50
C GLU A 435 12.11 -21.58 7.09
N ASP A 436 12.55 -22.82 6.95
CA ASP A 436 12.56 -23.54 5.69
C ASP A 436 11.70 -24.79 5.86
N ASN A 437 10.56 -24.87 5.16
CA ASN A 437 9.68 -26.05 5.19
C ASN A 437 10.35 -27.32 4.63
N ARG A 438 11.61 -27.25 4.18
CA ARG A 438 12.38 -28.37 3.61
C ARG A 438 13.50 -28.89 4.52
N GLU A 439 13.89 -28.20 5.57
CA GLU A 439 15.00 -28.62 6.44
C GLU A 439 14.55 -28.87 7.88
N LEU A 440 15.15 -29.88 8.53
CA LEU A 440 14.93 -30.23 9.94
C LEU A 440 15.47 -29.19 10.92
N PHE A 441 16.18 -28.16 10.43
CA PHE A 441 16.76 -27.08 11.22
C PHE A 441 16.30 -25.73 10.67
N THR A 442 15.77 -24.86 11.53
CA THR A 442 15.48 -23.45 11.17
C THR A 442 16.79 -22.67 11.09
N ALA A 443 16.99 -21.91 10.01
CA ALA A 443 18.11 -20.98 9.94
C ALA A 443 17.79 -19.77 10.83
N GLU A 444 18.80 -19.16 11.45
CA GLU A 444 18.60 -18.06 12.39
C GLU A 444 19.48 -16.87 12.06
N LEU A 445 18.88 -15.69 11.89
CA LEU A 445 19.64 -14.45 11.82
C LEU A 445 19.90 -13.98 13.24
N ARG A 446 21.18 -13.91 13.62
CA ARG A 446 21.60 -13.54 14.98
C ARG A 446 22.36 -12.22 14.98
N PHE A 447 21.98 -11.31 15.85
CA PHE A 447 22.64 -10.01 16.01
C PHE A 447 22.98 -9.78 17.49
N PRO A 448 24.26 -9.56 17.84
CA PRO A 448 24.65 -9.24 19.20
C PRO A 448 23.91 -8.02 19.76
N GLU A 449 23.42 -8.11 20.99
CA GLU A 449 22.58 -7.08 21.63
C GLU A 449 23.31 -5.74 21.75
N ILE A 450 24.65 -5.75 21.85
CA ILE A 450 25.49 -4.55 21.85
C ILE A 450 25.27 -3.67 20.60
N LEU A 451 24.92 -4.28 19.46
CA LEU A 451 24.63 -3.55 18.22
C LEU A 451 23.32 -2.77 18.31
N LEU A 452 22.39 -3.22 19.16
CA LEU A 452 21.11 -2.56 19.39
C LEU A 452 21.25 -1.30 20.27
N SER A 453 22.44 -0.99 20.79
CA SER A 453 22.67 0.26 21.53
C SER A 453 22.55 1.50 20.65
N ASN A 454 22.82 1.37 19.35
CA ASN A 454 22.73 2.46 18.38
C ASN A 454 21.89 2.02 17.17
N ALA A 455 20.60 2.33 17.22
CA ALA A 455 19.62 2.00 16.19
C ALA A 455 20.04 2.45 14.77
N TYR A 456 20.65 3.64 14.65
CA TYR A 456 21.10 4.16 13.36
C TYR A 456 22.26 3.35 12.76
N VAL A 457 23.23 2.95 13.58
CA VAL A 457 24.35 2.11 13.14
C VAL A 457 23.87 0.69 12.82
N PHE A 458 22.95 0.15 13.64
CA PHE A 458 22.34 -1.15 13.40
C PHE A 458 21.61 -1.20 12.06
N ASP A 459 20.78 -0.19 11.76
CA ASP A 459 20.06 -0.11 10.49
C ASP A 459 21.00 -0.05 9.29
N GLN A 460 22.04 0.77 9.36
CA GLN A 460 23.05 0.85 8.30
C GLN A 460 23.78 -0.48 8.10
N LEU A 461 24.05 -1.21 9.18
CA LEU A 461 24.66 -2.54 9.11
C LEU A 461 23.73 -3.51 8.38
N VAL A 462 22.47 -3.60 8.81
CA VAL A 462 21.47 -4.47 8.21
C VAL A 462 21.23 -4.10 6.74
N GLN A 463 21.14 -2.82 6.41
CA GLN A 463 21.00 -2.34 5.02
C GLN A 463 22.22 -2.73 4.18
N SER A 464 23.44 -2.52 4.70
CA SER A 464 24.66 -2.91 3.98
C SER A 464 24.72 -4.41 3.73
N MET A 465 24.26 -5.23 4.69
CA MET A 465 24.16 -6.68 4.55
C MET A 465 23.13 -7.07 3.49
N ALA A 466 21.96 -6.45 3.48
CA ALA A 466 20.94 -6.68 2.46
C ALA A 466 21.46 -6.30 1.06
N ASP A 467 22.00 -5.08 0.88
CA ASP A 467 22.52 -4.60 -0.40
C ASP A 467 23.65 -5.49 -0.93
N MET A 468 24.60 -5.88 -0.07
CA MET A 468 25.70 -6.77 -0.45
C MET A 468 25.21 -8.19 -0.78
N ALA A 469 24.15 -8.65 -0.13
CA ALA A 469 23.56 -9.94 -0.42
C ALA A 469 22.85 -9.93 -1.78
N SER A 470 22.02 -8.91 -2.05
CA SER A 470 21.20 -8.81 -3.26
C SER A 470 21.96 -8.41 -4.52
N ASN A 471 23.07 -7.67 -4.41
CA ASN A 471 23.92 -7.31 -5.56
C ASN A 471 24.85 -8.44 -6.03
N ARG A 472 24.83 -9.58 -5.35
CA ARG A 472 25.67 -10.72 -5.69
C ARG A 472 25.02 -11.53 -6.82
N GLN A 473 25.82 -12.23 -7.62
CA GLN A 473 25.26 -13.29 -8.46
C GLN A 473 24.96 -14.54 -7.60
N PRO A 474 23.75 -15.11 -7.69
CA PRO A 474 23.39 -16.31 -6.94
C PRO A 474 24.44 -17.43 -7.05
N GLY A 475 24.85 -17.98 -5.90
CA GLY A 475 25.85 -19.04 -5.78
C GLY A 475 27.32 -18.60 -5.90
N SER A 476 27.59 -17.31 -6.13
CA SER A 476 28.95 -16.77 -6.13
C SER A 476 29.50 -16.57 -4.71
N LYS A 477 30.81 -16.32 -4.59
CA LYS A 477 31.51 -16.22 -3.30
C LYS A 477 30.91 -15.11 -2.41
N VAL A 478 30.65 -15.44 -1.15
CA VAL A 478 30.21 -14.48 -0.13
C VAL A 478 31.24 -13.35 0.04
N PRO A 479 30.84 -12.07 -0.10
CA PRO A 479 31.73 -10.92 0.10
C PRO A 479 32.28 -10.81 1.51
N SER A 480 33.39 -10.08 1.69
CA SER A 480 33.93 -9.79 3.02
C SER A 480 33.20 -8.61 3.67
N MET A 481 32.82 -8.77 4.95
CA MET A 481 32.19 -7.72 5.76
C MET A 481 33.18 -6.74 6.39
N SER A 482 34.49 -6.98 6.30
CA SER A 482 35.51 -6.15 6.95
C SER A 482 35.44 -4.64 6.57
N PRO A 483 35.15 -4.24 5.31
CA PRO A 483 34.97 -2.83 4.98
C PRO A 483 33.78 -2.19 5.70
N VAL A 484 32.66 -2.91 5.82
CA VAL A 484 31.46 -2.43 6.52
C VAL A 484 31.74 -2.28 8.01
N PHE A 485 32.40 -3.26 8.63
CA PHE A 485 32.79 -3.21 10.03
C PHE A 485 33.68 -2.00 10.34
N ARG A 486 34.65 -1.71 9.48
CA ARG A 486 35.51 -0.53 9.63
C ARG A 486 34.74 0.78 9.47
N ARG A 487 33.87 0.88 8.46
CA ARG A 487 33.06 2.08 8.19
C ARG A 487 32.11 2.40 9.34
N LEU A 488 31.46 1.37 9.89
CA LEU A 488 30.43 1.52 10.93
C LEU A 488 30.98 1.41 12.36
N GLY A 489 32.28 1.15 12.53
CA GLY A 489 32.90 1.02 13.84
C GLY A 489 32.41 -0.20 14.64
N ILE A 490 32.09 -1.30 13.96
CA ILE A 490 31.58 -2.51 14.61
C ILE A 490 32.69 -3.18 15.42
N GLN A 491 32.42 -3.50 16.69
CA GLN A 491 33.38 -4.13 17.60
C GLN A 491 33.76 -5.54 17.14
N GLN A 492 35.04 -5.91 17.31
CA GLN A 492 35.55 -7.23 16.89
C GLN A 492 34.79 -8.40 17.52
N ALA A 493 34.31 -8.24 18.76
CA ALA A 493 33.51 -9.25 19.46
C ALA A 493 32.22 -9.62 18.70
N SER A 494 31.66 -8.70 17.89
CA SER A 494 30.44 -8.93 17.11
C SER A 494 30.71 -9.48 15.71
N HIS A 495 31.95 -9.46 15.21
CA HIS A 495 32.26 -9.75 13.79
C HIS A 495 31.84 -11.16 13.39
N GLN A 496 32.16 -12.18 14.20
CA GLN A 496 31.88 -13.58 13.86
C GLN A 496 30.38 -13.87 13.73
N THR A 497 29.57 -13.37 14.68
CA THR A 497 28.11 -13.54 14.66
C THR A 497 27.50 -12.83 13.46
N VAL A 498 27.90 -11.58 13.19
CA VAL A 498 27.38 -10.81 12.06
C VAL A 498 27.79 -11.42 10.71
N GLU A 499 29.02 -11.94 10.58
CA GLU A 499 29.45 -12.65 9.37
C GLU A 499 28.66 -13.95 9.16
N HIS A 500 28.33 -14.69 10.22
CA HIS A 500 27.50 -15.87 10.11
C HIS A 500 26.09 -15.52 9.62
N THR A 501 25.47 -14.50 10.22
CA THR A 501 24.18 -13.97 9.77
C THR A 501 24.22 -13.48 8.32
N PHE A 502 25.30 -12.80 7.92
CA PHE A 502 25.47 -12.37 6.53
C PHE A 502 25.56 -13.55 5.54
N ARG A 503 26.22 -14.67 5.91
CA ARG A 503 26.23 -15.89 5.09
C ARG A 503 24.83 -16.48 4.93
N ILE A 504 24.01 -16.46 5.97
CA ILE A 504 22.62 -16.91 5.89
C ILE A 504 21.82 -16.00 4.96
N MET A 505 21.95 -14.67 5.08
CA MET A 505 21.31 -13.73 4.14
C MET A 505 21.76 -13.97 2.70
N CYS A 506 23.03 -14.29 2.47
CA CYS A 506 23.52 -14.68 1.15
C CYS A 506 22.83 -15.97 0.65
N SER A 507 22.76 -17.01 1.48
CA SER A 507 22.07 -18.26 1.13
C SER A 507 20.59 -18.03 0.77
N LEU A 508 19.91 -17.16 1.53
CA LEU A 508 18.52 -16.77 1.26
C LEU A 508 18.39 -16.06 -0.10
N HIS A 509 19.34 -15.19 -0.45
CA HIS A 509 19.40 -14.60 -1.78
C HIS A 509 19.60 -15.65 -2.88
N ASP A 510 20.48 -16.64 -2.66
CA ASP A 510 20.70 -17.72 -3.63
C ASP A 510 19.43 -18.56 -3.86
N GLN A 511 18.50 -18.55 -2.91
CA GLN A 511 17.19 -19.22 -2.97
C GLN A 511 16.05 -18.31 -3.48
N GLY A 512 16.32 -17.04 -3.81
CA GLY A 512 15.30 -16.07 -4.20
C GLY A 512 14.39 -15.63 -3.04
N ARG A 513 14.94 -15.58 -1.82
CA ARG A 513 14.23 -15.35 -0.56
C ARG A 513 14.85 -14.21 0.24
N ASP A 514 15.45 -13.19 -0.37
CA ASP A 514 16.21 -12.14 0.34
C ASP A 514 15.46 -10.82 0.58
N HIS A 515 14.43 -10.52 -0.20
CA HIS A 515 13.87 -9.16 -0.32
C HIS A 515 13.21 -8.54 0.92
N ILE A 516 13.02 -9.29 2.02
CA ILE A 516 12.28 -8.81 3.20
C ILE A 516 13.09 -8.77 4.51
N TRP A 517 14.24 -9.44 4.57
CA TRP A 517 14.92 -9.64 5.86
C TRP A 517 15.48 -8.35 6.45
N GLY A 518 15.91 -7.40 5.61
CA GLY A 518 16.37 -6.10 6.07
C GLY A 518 15.26 -5.35 6.84
N TYR A 519 14.07 -5.30 6.24
CA TYR A 519 12.88 -4.72 6.85
C TYR A 519 12.48 -5.46 8.14
N TYR A 520 12.37 -6.79 8.08
CA TYR A 520 11.89 -7.60 9.21
C TYR A 520 12.83 -7.51 10.43
N VAL A 521 14.14 -7.59 10.22
CA VAL A 521 15.15 -7.50 11.29
C VAL A 521 15.16 -6.11 11.94
N ARG A 522 15.12 -5.04 11.15
CA ARG A 522 15.12 -3.66 11.70
C ARG A 522 13.90 -3.42 12.58
N ASN A 523 12.74 -3.88 12.15
CA ASN A 523 11.49 -3.72 12.89
C ASN A 523 11.51 -4.50 14.22
N LEU A 524 11.91 -5.78 14.21
CA LEU A 524 12.02 -6.58 15.43
C LEU A 524 13.06 -6.06 16.44
N ALA A 525 14.09 -5.35 15.98
CA ALA A 525 15.10 -4.76 16.85
C ALA A 525 14.60 -3.57 17.67
N ARG A 526 13.52 -2.90 17.24
CA ARG A 526 13.10 -1.60 17.79
C ARG A 526 12.41 -1.66 19.15
N PRO A 527 11.51 -2.63 19.43
CA PRO A 527 11.02 -2.86 20.78
C PRO A 527 12.18 -2.99 21.80
N MET A 528 13.21 -3.78 21.47
CA MET A 528 14.38 -3.97 22.34
C MET A 528 15.22 -2.69 22.53
N TRP A 529 15.27 -1.82 21.53
CA TRP A 529 15.94 -0.52 21.67
C TRP A 529 15.19 0.39 22.65
N LEU A 530 13.85 0.40 22.61
CA LEU A 530 13.01 1.23 23.49
C LEU A 530 13.06 0.81 24.96
N THR A 531 13.33 -0.47 25.27
CA THR A 531 13.45 -0.94 26.67
C THR A 531 14.74 -0.47 27.36
N ARG A 532 15.73 0.04 26.63
CA ARG A 532 17.00 0.51 27.21
C ARG A 532 16.80 1.81 28.00
N LEU A 533 17.43 1.92 29.17
CA LEU A 533 17.35 3.10 30.05
C LEU A 533 17.64 4.43 29.34
N ALA A 534 18.60 4.45 28.40
CA ALA A 534 18.96 5.65 27.63
C ALA A 534 17.86 6.11 26.63
N ASN A 535 16.89 5.24 26.34
CA ASN A 535 15.84 5.47 25.35
C ASN A 535 14.45 5.60 25.99
N ARG A 536 14.40 5.76 27.32
CA ARG A 536 13.16 5.94 28.06
C ARG A 536 12.35 7.10 27.50
N VAL A 537 11.04 6.87 27.42
CA VAL A 537 10.04 7.85 26.98
C VAL A 537 9.41 8.51 28.21
N ASP A 538 9.01 9.77 28.06
CA ASP A 538 8.43 10.58 29.13
C ASP A 538 6.90 10.41 29.18
N VAL A 539 6.27 10.28 28.01
CA VAL A 539 4.83 10.10 27.85
C VAL A 539 4.58 8.80 27.07
N LEU A 540 3.82 7.88 27.68
CA LEU A 540 3.25 6.74 26.99
C LEU A 540 1.86 7.14 26.46
N GLY A 541 1.68 7.07 25.15
CA GLY A 541 0.41 7.29 24.49
C GLY A 541 -0.65 6.35 25.06
N PRO A 542 -1.86 6.84 25.34
CA PRO A 542 -2.91 6.00 25.89
C PRO A 542 -3.48 5.09 24.81
N VAL A 543 -3.54 3.79 25.12
CA VAL A 543 -4.34 2.84 24.36
C VAL A 543 -5.80 3.09 24.72
N VAL A 544 -6.53 3.78 23.83
CA VAL A 544 -7.98 3.92 23.95
C VAL A 544 -8.60 2.68 23.33
N ALA A 545 -8.83 1.66 24.17
CA ALA A 545 -9.49 0.41 23.80
C ALA A 545 -11.01 0.57 23.70
#